data_AF-A0A259M7C8-F1
#
_entry.id   AF-A0A259M7C8-F1
#
_cell.length_a   1.000
_cell.length_b   1.000
_cell.length_c   1.000
_cell.angle_alpha   90.00
_cell.angle_beta   90.00
_cell.angle_gamma   90.00
#
_symmetry.space_group_name_H-M   'P 1'
#
loop_
_entity.id
_entity.type
_entity.pdbx_description
1 polymer ?
#
loop_
_entity_poly.entity_id
_entity_poly.type
_entity_poly.pdbx_seq_one_letter_code
_entity_poly.pdbx_strand_id
1 'polypeptide(L)'
;MKFPIVTVVLVSAALGVVLWDQSREAPAPVNAARFTDLAQNPVARGVAVDWIMDQAPEQCEDGTAFPDETRQACLEGIDRRTGSCQRAMADQFPETLRSEAQFRDLSITLLGCLVPRSGRVE
;
A
#
# COMPACT_ATOMS: atom_id res chain seq x y z
N MET A 1 46.04 -12.99 12.74
CA MET A 1 45.07 -11.88 12.64
C MET A 1 43.68 -12.45 12.95
N LYS A 2 42.96 -11.90 13.92
CA LYS A 2 41.65 -12.40 14.35
C LYS A 2 40.62 -11.85 13.37
N PHE A 3 40.20 -12.68 12.42
CA PHE A 3 39.17 -12.31 11.45
C PHE A 3 37.93 -11.83 12.22
N PRO A 4 37.34 -10.68 11.85
CA PRO A 4 36.22 -10.13 12.58
C PRO A 4 34.95 -10.91 12.21
N ILE A 5 34.81 -12.09 12.83
CA ILE A 5 33.73 -13.05 12.60
C ILE A 5 32.36 -12.38 12.80
N VAL A 6 32.26 -11.45 13.74
CA VAL A 6 31.02 -10.71 14.03
C VAL A 6 30.52 -9.92 12.82
N THR A 7 31.43 -9.26 12.09
CA THR A 7 31.05 -8.45 10.92
C THR A 7 30.59 -9.33 9.77
N VAL A 8 31.25 -10.48 9.57
CA VAL A 8 30.87 -11.44 8.53
C VAL A 8 29.47 -12.00 8.81
N VAL A 9 29.18 -12.38 10.07
CA VAL A 9 27.87 -12.90 10.47
C VAL A 9 26.76 -11.86 10.27
N LEU A 10 26.99 -10.61 10.66
CA LEU A 10 26.00 -9.54 10.47
C LEU A 10 25.72 -9.27 8.98
N VAL A 11 26.76 -9.24 8.15
CA VAL A 11 26.61 -9.04 6.70
C VAL A 11 25.87 -10.21 6.06
N SER A 12 26.18 -11.45 6.45
CA SER A 12 25.47 -12.64 5.95
C SER A 12 24.00 -12.66 6.39
N ALA A 13 23.70 -12.25 7.63
CA ALA A 13 22.32 -12.15 8.11
C ALA A 13 21.54 -11.07 7.35
N ALA A 14 22.13 -9.90 7.13
CA ALA A 14 21.51 -8.82 6.35
C ALA A 14 21.24 -9.25 4.89
N LEU A 15 22.21 -9.92 4.26
CA LEU A 15 22.03 -10.49 2.92
C LEU A 15 20.92 -11.54 2.89
N GLY A 16 20.84 -12.39 3.91
CA GLY A 16 19.76 -13.37 4.04
C GLY A 16 18.38 -12.72 4.12
N VAL A 17 18.24 -11.61 4.85
CA VAL A 17 16.99 -10.84 4.93
C VAL A 17 16.65 -10.21 3.58
N VAL A 18 17.62 -9.60 2.90
CA VAL A 18 17.40 -8.98 1.58
C VAL A 18 17.03 -10.01 0.51
N LEU A 19 17.69 -11.18 0.52
CA LEU A 19 17.38 -12.29 -0.39
C LEU A 19 16.01 -12.90 -0.08
N TRP A 20 15.64 -13.01 1.20
CA TRP A 20 14.33 -13.48 1.62
C TRP A 20 13.22 -12.53 1.14
N ASP A 21 13.46 -11.22 1.24
CA ASP A 21 12.53 -10.19 0.76
C ASP A 21 12.39 -10.21 -0.78
N GLN A 22 13.49 -10.37 -1.53
CA GLN A 22 13.46 -10.55 -2.99
C GLN A 22 12.80 -11.86 -3.45
N SER A 23 12.86 -12.91 -2.64
CA SER A 23 12.28 -14.23 -2.99
C SER A 23 10.78 -14.31 -2.76
N ARG A 24 10.17 -13.30 -2.14
CA ARG A 24 8.71 -13.19 -2.13
C ARG A 24 8.26 -12.81 -3.53
N GLU A 25 7.70 -13.77 -4.26
CA GLU A 25 6.88 -13.48 -5.43
C GLU A 25 5.91 -12.35 -5.05
N ALA A 26 6.02 -11.20 -5.73
CA ALA A 26 5.02 -10.16 -5.62
C ALA A 26 3.66 -10.81 -5.92
N PRO A 27 2.65 -10.68 -5.04
CA PRO A 27 1.34 -11.25 -5.30
C PRO A 27 0.88 -10.79 -6.69
N ALA A 28 0.39 -11.74 -7.50
CA ALA A 28 0.00 -11.45 -8.87
C ALA A 28 -0.88 -10.18 -8.90
N PRO A 29 -0.58 -9.20 -9.78
CA PRO A 29 -1.26 -7.92 -9.76
C PRO A 29 -2.76 -8.16 -9.87
N VAL A 30 -3.51 -7.77 -8.84
CA VAL A 30 -4.96 -7.95 -8.85
C VAL A 30 -5.51 -7.09 -9.99
N ASN A 31 -6.17 -7.73 -10.95
CA ASN A 31 -6.72 -7.03 -12.11
C ASN A 31 -7.91 -6.19 -11.67
N ALA A 32 -7.97 -4.91 -12.06
CA ALA A 32 -9.09 -4.00 -11.80
C ALA A 32 -10.45 -4.59 -12.24
N ALA A 33 -10.46 -5.49 -13.24
CA ALA A 33 -11.63 -6.23 -13.66
C ALA A 33 -12.29 -7.08 -12.55
N ARG A 34 -11.55 -7.47 -11.50
CA ARG A 34 -12.12 -8.17 -10.33
C ARG A 34 -13.06 -7.32 -9.49
N PHE A 35 -13.04 -6.01 -9.66
CA PHE A 35 -13.95 -5.09 -8.96
C PHE A 35 -15.15 -4.70 -9.83
N THR A 36 -15.45 -5.47 -10.88
CA THR A 36 -16.65 -5.35 -11.72
C THR A 36 -17.62 -6.49 -11.43
N ASP A 37 -18.93 -6.20 -11.45
CA ASP A 37 -20.00 -7.15 -11.10
C ASP A 37 -19.80 -7.78 -9.71
N LEU A 38 -19.52 -6.93 -8.72
CA LEU A 38 -19.31 -7.33 -7.32
C LEU A 38 -20.58 -7.93 -6.69
N ALA A 39 -21.75 -7.72 -7.31
CA ALA A 39 -23.00 -8.33 -6.90
C ALA A 39 -22.97 -9.85 -7.09
N GLN A 40 -22.38 -10.33 -8.19
CA GLN A 40 -22.22 -11.76 -8.46
C GLN A 40 -20.88 -12.32 -8.00
N ASN A 41 -19.84 -11.47 -7.93
CA ASN A 41 -18.49 -11.86 -7.56
C ASN A 41 -17.99 -11.02 -6.38
N PRO A 42 -18.49 -11.25 -5.17
CA PRO A 42 -18.13 -10.45 -4.01
C PRO A 42 -16.65 -10.63 -3.65
N VAL A 43 -16.01 -9.54 -3.23
CA VAL A 43 -14.57 -9.50 -2.94
C VAL A 43 -14.32 -9.22 -1.47
N ALA A 44 -13.34 -9.90 -0.88
CA ALA A 44 -12.92 -9.63 0.50
C ALA A 44 -12.33 -8.22 0.61
N ARG A 45 -12.74 -7.47 1.65
CA ARG A 45 -12.26 -6.12 1.91
C ARG A 45 -10.73 -6.04 1.96
N GLY A 46 -10.09 -7.01 2.60
CA GLY A 46 -8.62 -7.10 2.66
C GLY A 46 -7.98 -7.10 1.28
N VAL A 47 -8.50 -7.88 0.34
CA VAL A 47 -8.00 -7.94 -1.05
C VAL A 47 -8.16 -6.61 -1.76
N ALA A 48 -9.29 -5.92 -1.56
CA ALA A 48 -9.52 -4.61 -2.14
C ALA A 48 -8.57 -3.57 -1.55
N VAL A 49 -8.42 -3.55 -0.22
CA VAL A 49 -7.52 -2.64 0.49
C VAL A 49 -6.08 -2.83 0.03
N ASP A 50 -5.58 -4.08 0.02
CA ASP A 50 -4.22 -4.40 -0.39
C ASP A 50 -3.98 -3.93 -1.83
N TRP A 51 -4.91 -4.20 -2.75
CA TRP A 51 -4.81 -3.71 -4.12
C TRP A 51 -4.75 -2.19 -4.21
N ILE A 52 -5.59 -1.46 -3.47
CA ILE A 52 -5.57 0.01 -3.48
C ILE A 52 -4.26 0.55 -2.91
N MET A 53 -3.70 -0.10 -1.89
CA MET A 53 -2.42 0.29 -1.30
C MET A 53 -1.26 0.10 -2.29
N ASP A 54 -1.30 -0.96 -3.11
CA ASP A 54 -0.32 -1.15 -4.18
C ASP A 54 -0.38 -0.05 -5.25
N GLN A 55 -1.54 0.58 -5.44
CA GLN A 55 -1.73 1.69 -6.40
C GLN A 55 -1.44 3.08 -5.78
N ALA A 56 -1.34 3.19 -4.46
CA ALA A 56 -1.16 4.47 -3.78
C ALA A 56 0.15 5.21 -4.14
N PRO A 57 1.31 4.53 -4.36
CA PRO A 57 2.55 5.20 -4.76
C PRO A 57 2.44 5.95 -6.09
N GLU A 58 1.66 5.44 -7.05
CA GLU A 58 1.43 6.12 -8.34
C GLU A 58 0.75 7.48 -8.17
N GLN A 59 -0.05 7.64 -7.10
CA GLN A 59 -0.69 8.92 -6.77
C GLN A 59 0.31 10.00 -6.32
N CYS A 60 1.53 9.60 -5.93
CA CYS A 60 2.62 10.53 -5.66
C CYS A 60 3.34 10.99 -6.95
N GLU A 61 3.08 10.35 -8.10
CA GLU A 61 3.70 10.69 -9.39
C GLU A 61 2.88 11.72 -10.19
N ASP A 62 1.54 11.66 -10.11
CA ASP A 62 0.61 12.52 -10.88
C ASP A 62 0.62 14.03 -10.51
N GLY A 63 1.43 14.44 -9.54
CA GLY A 63 1.65 15.83 -9.16
C GLY A 63 2.80 16.49 -9.93
N THR A 64 2.95 16.21 -11.24
CA THR A 64 4.12 16.57 -12.05
C THR A 64 4.39 18.09 -12.13
N ALA A 65 5.04 18.62 -11.09
CA ALA A 65 5.82 19.86 -11.04
C ALA A 65 6.68 19.98 -9.77
N PHE A 66 6.76 18.94 -8.91
CA PHE A 66 7.46 19.05 -7.63
C PHE A 66 8.83 18.34 -7.64
N PRO A 67 9.83 18.89 -6.92
CA PRO A 67 11.15 18.29 -6.78
C PRO A 67 11.09 16.90 -6.11
N ASP A 68 12.10 16.05 -6.39
CA ASP A 68 12.21 14.67 -5.90
C ASP A 68 11.94 14.50 -4.40
N GLU A 69 12.31 15.50 -3.60
CA GLU A 69 12.08 15.54 -2.14
C GLU A 69 10.58 15.53 -1.77
N THR A 70 9.72 16.14 -2.59
CA THR A 70 8.26 16.15 -2.36
C THR A 70 7.64 14.79 -2.64
N ARG A 71 8.16 14.07 -3.64
CA ARG A 71 7.76 12.69 -3.94
C ARG A 71 8.17 11.75 -2.81
N GLN A 72 9.41 11.85 -2.33
CA GLN A 72 9.88 11.04 -1.20
C GLN A 72 9.06 11.30 0.06
N ALA A 73 8.79 12.58 0.38
CA ALA A 73 7.93 12.94 1.51
C ALA A 73 6.49 12.37 1.38
N CYS A 74 5.97 12.27 0.15
CA CYS A 74 4.68 11.64 -0.12
C CYS A 74 4.72 10.14 0.18
N LEU A 75 5.72 9.42 -0.33
CA LEU A 75 5.91 7.98 -0.10
C LEU A 75 6.11 7.65 1.38
N GLU A 76 6.95 8.41 2.09
CA GLU A 76 7.12 8.28 3.54
C GLU A 76 5.84 8.63 4.32
N GLY A 77 5.02 9.54 3.78
CA GLY A 77 3.71 9.85 4.31
C GLY A 77 2.73 8.68 4.18
N ILE A 78 2.73 8.00 3.03
CA ILE A 78 1.93 6.79 2.79
C ILE A 78 2.34 5.71 3.79
N ASP A 79 3.62 5.36 3.86
CA ASP A 79 4.14 4.28 4.71
C ASP A 79 3.77 4.48 6.19
N ARG A 80 3.96 5.70 6.72
CA ARG A 80 3.58 6.04 8.09
C ARG A 80 2.08 5.88 8.37
N ARG A 81 1.22 6.09 7.36
CA ARG A 81 -0.24 6.08 7.50
C ARG A 81 -0.87 4.72 7.21
N THR A 82 -0.23 3.87 6.40
CA THR A 82 -0.67 2.52 5.99
C THR A 82 -1.39 1.76 7.10
N GLY A 83 -0.71 1.52 8.22
CA GLY A 83 -1.29 0.72 9.31
C GLY A 83 -2.52 1.36 9.98
N SER A 84 -2.59 2.69 10.03
CA SER A 84 -3.75 3.42 10.57
C SER A 84 -4.92 3.46 9.60
N CYS A 85 -4.65 3.70 8.31
CA CYS A 85 -5.67 3.74 7.26
C CYS A 85 -6.29 2.35 7.03
N GLN A 86 -5.47 1.29 7.02
CA GLN A 86 -5.97 -0.09 6.91
C GLN A 86 -6.91 -0.46 8.06
N ARG A 87 -6.56 -0.08 9.30
CA ARG A 87 -7.44 -0.26 10.46
C ARG A 87 -8.74 0.53 10.33
N ALA A 88 -8.65 1.79 9.93
CA ALA A 88 -9.84 2.60 9.70
C ALA A 88 -10.79 1.98 8.65
N MET A 89 -10.25 1.36 7.60
CA MET A 89 -11.06 0.67 6.60
C MET A 89 -11.73 -0.59 7.18
N ALA A 90 -11.05 -1.30 8.07
CA ALA A 90 -11.62 -2.45 8.76
C ALA A 90 -12.80 -2.08 9.66
N ASP A 91 -12.75 -0.90 10.29
CA ASP A 91 -13.80 -0.41 11.17
C ASP A 91 -15.02 0.14 10.40
N GLN A 92 -14.80 0.73 9.21
CA GLN A 92 -15.83 1.46 8.46
C GLN A 92 -16.53 0.63 7.38
N PHE A 93 -15.85 -0.38 6.81
CA PHE A 93 -16.35 -1.14 5.66
C PHE A 93 -16.64 -2.60 6.02
N PRO A 94 -17.64 -3.24 5.36
CA PRO A 94 -17.95 -4.64 5.59
C PRO A 94 -16.77 -5.55 5.19
N GLU A 95 -16.67 -6.74 5.80
CA GLU A 95 -15.65 -7.75 5.47
C GLU A 95 -15.67 -8.17 3.99
N THR A 96 -16.81 -8.05 3.33
CA THR A 96 -16.98 -8.42 1.93
C THR A 96 -17.71 -7.31 1.18
N LEU A 97 -17.10 -6.84 0.10
CA LEU A 97 -17.65 -5.86 -0.82
C LEU A 97 -18.55 -6.58 -1.83
N ARG A 98 -19.80 -6.14 -1.93
CA ARG A 98 -20.83 -6.73 -2.80
C ARG A 98 -21.33 -5.79 -3.89
N SER A 99 -20.76 -4.59 -3.97
CA SER A 99 -21.12 -3.62 -5.01
C SER A 99 -19.96 -2.72 -5.36
N GLU A 100 -19.96 -2.22 -6.58
CA GLU A 100 -18.98 -1.26 -7.07
C GLU A 100 -19.05 0.04 -6.27
N ALA A 101 -20.23 0.39 -5.76
CA ALA A 101 -20.40 1.54 -4.89
C ALA A 101 -19.60 1.40 -3.58
N GLN A 102 -19.62 0.22 -2.95
CA GLN A 102 -18.83 -0.04 -1.74
C GLN A 102 -17.33 -0.01 -2.04
N PHE A 103 -16.90 -0.59 -3.15
CA PHE A 103 -15.51 -0.57 -3.56
C PHE A 103 -15.01 0.84 -3.90
N ARG A 104 -15.84 1.64 -4.58
CA ARG A 104 -15.52 3.04 -4.90
C ARG A 104 -15.40 3.88 -3.65
N ASP A 105 -16.32 3.73 -2.70
CA ASP A 105 -16.31 4.48 -1.44
C ASP A 105 -15.09 4.11 -0.59
N LEU A 106 -14.76 2.82 -0.52
CA LEU A 106 -13.54 2.33 0.13
C LEU A 106 -12.28 2.90 -0.54
N SER A 107 -12.20 2.87 -1.86
CA SER A 107 -11.08 3.42 -2.63
C SER A 107 -10.87 4.91 -2.36
N ILE A 108 -11.94 5.71 -2.40
CA ILE A 108 -11.86 7.15 -2.14
C ILE A 108 -11.40 7.42 -0.70
N THR A 109 -11.95 6.70 0.26
CA THR A 109 -11.64 6.90 1.69
C THR A 109 -10.21 6.49 2.01
N LEU A 110 -9.76 5.34 1.50
CA LEU A 110 -8.41 4.84 1.70
C LEU A 110 -7.37 5.75 1.04
N LEU A 111 -7.56 6.14 -0.22
CA LEU A 111 -6.65 7.06 -0.90
C LEU A 111 -6.60 8.44 -0.24
N GLY A 112 -7.75 8.95 0.23
CA GLY A 112 -7.81 10.20 0.99
C GLY A 112 -7.05 10.12 2.32
N CYS A 113 -7.03 8.95 2.97
CA CYS A 113 -6.26 8.71 4.18
C CYS A 113 -4.75 8.60 3.90
N LEU A 114 -4.35 7.90 2.83
CA LEU A 114 -2.94 7.66 2.48
C LEU A 114 -2.25 8.90 1.90
N VAL A 115 -2.94 9.64 1.03
CA VAL A 115 -2.44 10.84 0.34
C VAL A 115 -3.43 11.98 0.58
N PRO A 116 -3.48 12.54 1.81
CA PRO A 116 -4.25 13.74 2.06
C PRO A 116 -3.65 14.85 1.22
N ARG A 117 -4.44 15.37 0.26
CA ARG A 117 -4.06 16.57 -0.49
C ARG A 117 -3.86 17.69 0.53
N SER A 118 -2.61 18.02 0.80
CA SER A 118 -2.22 19.14 1.65
C SER A 118 -2.80 20.42 1.04
N GLY A 119 -3.97 20.84 1.52
CA GLY A 119 -4.68 21.99 0.94
C GLY A 119 -6.20 22.03 1.08
N ARG A 120 -6.88 21.08 1.76
CA ARG A 120 -8.21 21.39 2.29
C ARG A 120 -8.05 21.97 3.70
N VAL A 121 -7.81 23.28 3.73
CA VAL A 121 -8.19 24.12 4.88
C VAL A 121 -9.71 24.04 4.92
N GLU A 122 -10.27 23.42 5.97
CA GLU A 122 -11.58 23.81 6.46
C GLU A 122 -11.43 25.09 7.30
#